data_AF-A0A615XU11-F1
#
_entry.id   AF-A0A615XU11-F1
#
_cell.length_a   1.000
_cell.length_b   1.000
_cell.length_c   1.000
_cell.angle_alpha   90.00
_cell.angle_beta   90.00
_cell.angle_gamma   90.00
#
_symmetry.space_group_name_H-M   'P 1'
#
loop_
_entity.id
_entity.type
_entity.pdbx_description
1 polymer ?
#
loop_
_entity_poly.entity_id
_entity_poly.type
_entity_poly.pdbx_seq_one_letter_code
_entity_poly.pdbx_strand_id
1 'polypeptide(L)'
;MKEVKIYTIVSYQLSPPITGESFCTDMVRHSDYAELEAKCAAMVAENAELKSALNDILQPDAAVLERNHRVRALDAMATPATEAHLAEVRAQGVEMFSEKFGGGTLISDMVKEVAKDFAAQLRKGVQS
;
A
#
# COMPACT_ATOMS: atom_id res chain seq x y z
N MET A 1 -1.18 -6.51 -4.64
CA MET A 1 -0.10 -6.51 -3.62
C MET A 1 1.17 -6.98 -4.31
N LYS A 2 2.34 -6.37 -4.02
CA LYS A 2 3.61 -6.94 -4.47
C LYS A 2 3.68 -8.39 -3.99
N GLU A 3 4.08 -9.29 -4.88
CA GLU A 3 4.25 -10.69 -4.54
C GLU A 3 5.30 -10.82 -3.42
N VAL A 4 4.97 -11.55 -2.36
CA VAL A 4 5.88 -11.74 -1.22
C VAL A 4 7.02 -12.62 -1.71
N LYS A 5 8.23 -12.06 -1.71
CA LYS A 5 9.41 -12.81 -2.12
C LYS A 5 9.86 -13.74 -1.00
N ILE A 6 9.78 -15.03 -1.27
CA ILE A 6 10.21 -16.07 -0.34
C ILE A 6 11.66 -16.44 -0.63
N TYR A 7 12.47 -16.46 0.42
CA TYR A 7 13.87 -16.85 0.40
C TYR A 7 14.03 -18.11 1.23
N THR A 8 14.77 -19.09 0.72
CA THR A 8 15.09 -20.27 1.50
C THR A 8 16.43 -20.06 2.22
N ILE A 9 16.47 -20.34 3.51
CA ILE A 9 17.69 -20.40 4.31
C ILE A 9 17.85 -21.80 4.90
N VAL A 10 19.09 -22.27 4.98
CA VAL A 10 19.42 -23.57 5.57
C VAL A 10 19.73 -23.41 7.06
N SER A 11 19.35 -24.43 7.84
CA SER A 11 19.51 -24.52 9.30
C SER A 11 20.85 -24.00 9.88
N TYR A 12 21.99 -24.29 9.23
CA TYR A 12 23.32 -23.86 9.70
C TYR A 12 23.66 -22.39 9.38
N GLN A 13 22.88 -21.71 8.53
CA GLN A 13 23.03 -20.27 8.23
C GLN A 13 22.19 -19.38 9.17
N LEU A 14 21.36 -19.98 10.03
CA LEU A 14 20.59 -19.25 11.03
C LEU A 14 21.50 -18.65 12.12
N SER A 15 21.00 -17.64 12.83
CA SER A 15 21.68 -17.03 13.98
C SER A 15 20.76 -17.09 15.20
N PRO A 16 21.07 -17.91 16.22
CA PRO A 16 22.21 -18.83 16.27
C PRO A 16 22.08 -20.02 15.27
N PRO A 17 23.19 -20.62 14.81
CA PRO A 17 23.14 -21.78 13.93
C PRO A 17 22.50 -23.00 14.60
N ILE A 18 21.64 -23.72 13.88
CA ILE A 18 21.07 -24.98 14.35
C ILE A 18 21.91 -26.13 13.79
N THR A 19 22.48 -26.94 14.70
CA THR A 19 23.31 -28.10 14.37
C THR A 19 22.69 -29.38 14.93
N GLY A 20 22.72 -30.46 14.15
CA GLY A 20 22.17 -31.78 14.53
C GLY A 20 21.01 -32.23 13.64
N GLU A 21 20.29 -31.29 13.02
CA GLU A 21 19.24 -31.54 12.04
C GLU A 21 19.43 -30.62 10.83
N SER A 22 19.30 -31.15 9.62
CA SER A 22 19.41 -30.38 8.38
C SER A 22 18.04 -30.12 7.79
N PHE A 23 17.58 -28.87 7.85
CA PHE A 23 16.36 -28.43 7.19
C PHE A 23 16.58 -27.11 6.44
N CYS A 24 15.65 -26.84 5.51
CA CYS A 24 15.48 -25.57 4.83
C CYS A 24 14.22 -24.90 5.39
N THR A 25 14.23 -23.58 5.57
CA THR A 25 13.05 -22.81 5.96
C THR A 25 12.88 -21.59 5.07
N ASP A 26 11.62 -21.23 4.85
CA ASP A 26 11.21 -20.10 4.05
C ASP A 26 11.17 -18.84 4.91
N MET A 27 11.87 -17.82 4.47
CA MET A 27 12.04 -16.53 5.12
C MET A 27 11.65 -15.41 4.17
N VAL A 28 11.29 -14.27 4.75
CA VAL A 28 11.10 -13.03 4.01
C VAL A 28 12.00 -11.97 4.63
N ARG A 29 12.63 -11.13 3.81
CA ARG A 29 13.50 -10.09 4.34
C ARG A 29 12.66 -8.94 4.88
N HIS A 30 13.10 -8.34 5.97
CA HIS A 30 12.50 -7.12 6.49
C HIS A 30 12.42 -6.01 5.43
N SER A 31 13.44 -5.88 4.57
CA SER A 31 13.47 -4.91 3.46
C SER A 31 12.28 -5.07 2.51
N ASP A 32 11.78 -6.29 2.32
CA ASP A 32 10.70 -6.58 1.40
C ASP A 32 9.34 -6.21 2.00
N TYR A 33 9.25 -6.13 3.34
CA TYR A 33 8.07 -5.69 4.08
C TYR A 33 8.10 -4.21 4.48
N ALA A 34 9.26 -3.56 4.50
CA ALA A 34 9.40 -2.19 4.98
C ALA A 34 8.48 -1.20 4.25
N GLU A 35 8.32 -1.34 2.93
CA GLU A 35 7.39 -0.51 2.14
C GLU A 35 5.92 -0.74 2.54
N LEU A 36 5.55 -1.99 2.83
CA LEU A 36 4.19 -2.34 3.23
C LEU A 36 3.90 -1.83 4.65
N GLU A 37 4.85 -2.00 5.57
CA GLU A 37 4.77 -1.47 6.93
C GLU A 37 4.59 0.05 6.93
N ALA A 38 5.36 0.78 6.11
CA ALA A 38 5.21 2.22 5.95
C ALA A 38 3.82 2.62 5.44
N LYS A 39 3.26 1.90 4.46
CA LYS A 39 1.90 2.14 3.96
C LYS A 39 0.84 1.88 5.04
N CYS A 40 0.98 0.79 5.79
CA CYS A 40 0.08 0.47 6.89
C CYS A 40 0.17 1.52 8.01
N ALA A 41 1.37 1.95 8.39
CA ALA A 41 1.57 2.99 9.39
C ALA A 41 0.92 4.32 8.97
N ALA A 42 1.04 4.71 7.70
CA ALA A 42 0.40 5.92 7.16
C ALA A 42 -1.14 5.82 7.21
N MET A 43 -1.73 4.70 6.79
CA MET A 43 -3.18 4.50 6.89
C MET A 43 -3.67 4.44 8.35
N VAL A 44 -2.88 3.89 9.26
CA VAL A 44 -3.21 3.88 10.71
C VAL A 44 -3.17 5.29 11.29
N ALA A 45 -2.18 6.10 10.93
CA ALA A 45 -2.09 7.50 11.34
C ALA A 45 -3.30 8.30 10.83
N GLU A 46 -3.64 8.17 9.55
CA GLU A 46 -4.82 8.79 8.95
C GLU A 46 -6.12 8.37 9.67
N ASN A 47 -6.28 7.09 9.98
CA ASN A 47 -7.43 6.59 10.74
C ASN A 47 -7.49 7.16 12.17
N ALA A 48 -6.35 7.40 12.81
CA ALA A 48 -6.30 8.02 14.13
C ALA A 48 -6.72 9.49 14.07
N GLU A 49 -6.28 10.23 13.05
CA GLU A 49 -6.67 11.62 12.80
C GLU A 49 -8.16 11.74 12.51
N LEU A 50 -8.71 10.88 11.64
CA LEU A 50 -10.15 10.83 11.35
C LEU A 50 -10.99 10.57 12.61
N LYS A 51 -10.56 9.63 13.46
CA LYS A 51 -11.23 9.35 14.75
C LYS A 51 -11.16 10.55 15.69
N SER A 52 -10.03 11.24 15.75
CA SER A 52 -9.89 12.46 16.55
C SER A 52 -10.82 13.56 16.05
N ALA A 53 -10.85 13.81 14.74
CA ALA A 53 -11.71 14.81 14.13
C ALA A 53 -13.19 14.50 14.36
N LEU A 54 -13.59 13.23 14.26
CA LEU A 54 -14.95 12.79 14.57
C LEU A 54 -15.32 13.05 16.04
N ASN A 55 -14.40 12.75 16.97
CA ASN A 55 -14.61 13.03 18.38
C ASN A 55 -14.80 14.52 18.63
N ASP A 56 -13.97 15.37 18.02
CA ASP A 56 -14.08 16.83 18.13
C ASP A 56 -15.43 17.36 17.63
N ILE A 57 -15.94 16.80 16.52
CA ILE A 57 -17.25 17.16 15.95
C ILE A 57 -18.42 16.72 16.84
N LEU A 58 -18.33 15.53 17.46
CA LEU A 58 -19.45 14.89 18.16
C LEU A 58 -19.59 15.32 19.63
N GLN A 59 -18.67 16.13 20.19
CA GLN A 59 -18.78 16.63 21.57
C GLN A 59 -20.08 17.45 21.76
N PRO A 60 -21.03 16.99 22.59
CA PRO A 60 -22.37 17.59 22.70
C PRO A 60 -22.38 18.98 23.36
N ASP A 61 -21.33 19.33 24.10
CA ASP A 61 -21.22 20.62 24.80
C ASP A 61 -20.48 21.70 23.97
N ALA A 62 -20.06 21.37 22.74
CA ALA A 62 -19.37 22.28 21.84
C ALA A 62 -20.38 23.24 21.17
N ALA A 63 -20.98 24.13 21.98
CA ALA A 63 -21.63 25.32 21.48
C ALA A 63 -20.59 26.13 20.68
N VAL A 64 -20.62 25.95 19.35
CA VAL A 64 -19.69 26.51 18.37
C VAL A 64 -18.30 25.88 18.46
N LEU A 65 -18.06 24.81 17.69
CA LEU A 65 -16.70 24.57 17.19
C LEU A 65 -16.21 25.90 16.62
N GLU A 66 -15.25 26.55 17.29
CA GLU A 66 -14.58 27.73 16.74
C GLU A 66 -14.18 27.41 15.30
N ARG A 67 -14.25 28.42 14.42
CA ARG A 67 -13.91 28.28 12.99
C ARG A 67 -12.60 27.48 12.78
N ASN A 68 -11.63 27.65 13.68
CA ASN A 68 -10.35 26.96 13.68
C ASN A 68 -10.47 25.42 13.86
N HIS A 69 -11.38 24.95 14.72
CA HIS A 69 -11.64 23.51 14.88
C HIS A 69 -12.35 22.92 13.67
N ARG A 70 -13.26 23.68 13.02
CA ARG A 70 -13.94 23.24 11.79
C ARG A 70 -12.96 23.07 10.62
N VAL A 71 -12.00 23.99 10.50
CA VAL A 71 -10.96 23.93 9.47
C VAL A 71 -10.07 22.71 9.70
N ARG A 72 -9.60 22.47 10.93
CA ARG A 72 -8.82 21.26 11.25
C ARG A 72 -9.61 19.97 10.99
N ALA A 73 -10.89 19.94 11.35
CA ALA A 73 -11.74 18.79 11.10
C ALA A 73 -11.92 18.53 9.60
N LEU A 74 -12.09 19.58 8.78
CA LEU A 74 -12.15 19.47 7.32
C LEU A 74 -10.83 18.99 6.71
N ASP A 75 -9.70 19.54 7.17
CA ASP A 75 -8.36 19.10 6.72
C ASP A 75 -8.12 17.63 7.07
N ALA A 76 -8.54 17.21 8.26
CA ALA A 76 -8.46 15.81 8.71
C ALA A 76 -9.41 14.86 7.96
N MET A 77 -10.39 15.37 7.19
CA MET A 77 -11.21 14.53 6.30
C MET A 77 -10.50 14.19 4.99
N ALA A 78 -9.38 14.85 4.67
CA ALA A 78 -8.55 14.44 3.55
C ALA A 78 -7.88 13.10 3.88
N THR A 79 -7.92 12.16 2.96
CA THR A 79 -7.40 10.80 3.15
C THR A 79 -6.30 10.45 2.14
N PRO A 80 -5.18 11.18 2.13
CA PRO A 80 -4.13 11.01 1.12
C PRO A 80 -3.48 9.63 1.12
N ALA A 81 -3.35 8.96 2.28
CA ALA A 81 -2.80 7.61 2.36
C ALA A 81 -3.79 6.60 1.77
N THR A 82 -5.09 6.77 2.02
CA THR A 82 -6.14 5.97 1.37
C THR A 82 -6.18 6.22 -0.14
N GLU A 83 -6.12 7.46 -0.60
CA GLU A 83 -6.10 7.78 -2.04
C GLU A 83 -4.88 7.19 -2.75
N ALA A 84 -3.70 7.29 -2.13
CA ALA A 84 -2.48 6.66 -2.65
C ALA A 84 -2.62 5.11 -2.69
N HIS A 85 -3.28 4.51 -1.69
CA HIS A 85 -3.57 3.09 -1.70
C HIS A 85 -4.54 2.70 -2.82
N LEU A 86 -5.62 3.45 -3.03
CA LEU A 86 -6.58 3.22 -4.11
C LEU A 86 -5.93 3.38 -5.49
N ALA A 87 -5.06 4.37 -5.67
CA ALA A 87 -4.27 4.56 -6.87
C ALA A 87 -3.39 3.32 -7.17
N GLU A 88 -2.73 2.77 -6.16
CA GLU A 88 -1.93 1.55 -6.28
C GLU A 88 -2.81 0.33 -6.62
N VAL A 89 -3.99 0.17 -6.01
CA VAL A 89 -4.93 -0.92 -6.32
C VAL A 89 -5.44 -0.83 -7.77
N ARG A 90 -5.78 0.38 -8.24
CA ARG A 90 -6.18 0.61 -9.64
C ARG A 90 -5.05 0.26 -10.61
N ALA A 91 -3.82 0.69 -10.30
CA ALA A 91 -2.63 0.37 -11.10
C ALA A 91 -2.40 -1.14 -11.20
N GLN A 92 -2.52 -1.85 -10.08
CA GLN A 92 -2.42 -3.32 -10.05
C GLN A 92 -3.53 -3.99 -10.86
N GLY A 93 -4.76 -3.47 -10.82
CA GLY A 93 -5.86 -3.96 -11.64
C GLY A 93 -5.56 -3.89 -13.14
N VAL A 94 -4.95 -2.79 -13.59
CA VAL A 94 -4.50 -2.60 -14.97
C VAL A 94 -3.39 -3.59 -15.35
N GLU A 95 -2.40 -3.77 -14.49
CA GLU A 95 -1.30 -4.72 -14.69
C GLU A 95 -1.85 -6.16 -14.80
N MET A 96 -2.72 -6.58 -13.87
CA MET A 96 -3.35 -7.90 -13.88
C MET A 96 -4.23 -8.13 -15.12
N PHE A 97 -4.92 -7.10 -15.60
CA PHE A 97 -5.69 -7.18 -16.84
C PHE A 97 -4.77 -7.40 -18.05
N SER A 98 -3.64 -6.69 -18.11
CA SER A 98 -2.69 -6.79 -19.23
C SER A 98 -2.08 -8.19 -19.37
N GLU A 99 -1.91 -8.92 -18.26
CA GLU A 99 -1.40 -10.30 -18.29
C GLU A 99 -2.34 -11.29 -19.00
N LYS A 100 -3.62 -10.95 -19.18
CA LYS A 100 -4.56 -11.79 -19.94
C LYS A 100 -4.27 -11.86 -21.43
N PHE A 101 -3.43 -10.95 -21.96
CA PHE A 101 -3.11 -10.88 -23.39
C PHE A 101 -1.94 -11.80 -23.80
N GLY A 102 -1.33 -12.52 -22.85
CA GLY A 102 -0.18 -13.39 -23.15
C GLY A 102 1.06 -12.60 -23.59
N GLY A 103 1.82 -13.13 -24.54
CA GLY A 103 3.00 -12.45 -25.10
C GLY A 103 3.39 -13.04 -26.45
N GLY A 104 4.25 -12.33 -27.19
CA GLY A 104 4.82 -12.81 -28.45
C GLY A 104 4.05 -12.39 -29.70
N THR A 105 3.10 -11.45 -29.57
CA THR A 105 2.47 -10.79 -30.70
C THR A 105 2.63 -9.27 -30.56
N LEU A 106 2.70 -8.56 -31.68
CA LEU A 106 2.78 -7.09 -31.67
C LEU A 106 1.65 -6.43 -30.87
N ILE A 107 0.43 -7.00 -30.94
CA ILE A 107 -0.74 -6.47 -30.24
C ILE A 107 -0.64 -6.71 -28.74
N SER A 108 -0.30 -7.93 -28.31
CA SER A 108 -0.16 -8.26 -26.88
C SER A 108 0.94 -7.41 -26.22
N ASP A 109 2.06 -7.23 -26.92
CA ASP A 109 3.21 -6.51 -26.38
C ASP A 109 2.90 -5.00 -26.28
N MET A 110 2.18 -4.45 -27.27
CA MET A 110 1.69 -3.06 -27.22
C MET A 110 0.71 -2.83 -26.05
N VAL A 111 -0.25 -3.75 -25.83
CA VAL A 111 -1.21 -3.65 -24.73
C VAL A 111 -0.49 -3.66 -23.38
N LYS A 112 0.55 -4.50 -23.22
CA LYS A 112 1.33 -4.58 -21.99
C LYS A 112 2.11 -3.30 -21.70
N GLU A 113 2.76 -2.70 -22.70
CA GLU A 113 3.47 -1.43 -22.49
C GLU A 113 2.50 -0.27 -22.17
N VAL A 114 1.38 -0.16 -22.88
CA VAL A 114 0.36 0.86 -22.58
C VAL A 114 -0.23 0.68 -21.18
N ALA A 115 -0.52 -0.55 -20.77
CA ALA A 115 -1.02 -0.86 -19.44
C ALA A 115 0.00 -0.47 -18.35
N LYS A 116 1.28 -0.75 -18.57
CA LYS A 116 2.37 -0.38 -17.67
C LYS A 116 2.50 1.14 -17.52
N ASP A 117 2.43 1.88 -18.62
CA ASP A 117 2.46 3.35 -18.60
C ASP A 117 1.24 3.93 -17.88
N PHE A 118 0.05 3.38 -18.15
CA PHE A 118 -1.19 3.81 -17.49
C PHE A 118 -1.17 3.51 -15.99
N ALA A 119 -0.72 2.32 -15.59
CA ALA A 119 -0.53 1.96 -14.18
C ALA A 119 0.47 2.91 -13.48
N ALA A 120 1.54 3.32 -14.15
CA ALA A 120 2.48 4.31 -13.64
C ALA A 120 1.84 5.70 -13.48
N GLN A 121 0.93 6.12 -14.36
CA GLN A 121 0.18 7.37 -14.23
C GLN A 121 -0.79 7.34 -13.05
N LEU A 122 -1.51 6.23 -12.86
CA LEU A 122 -2.41 6.04 -11.72
C LEU A 122 -1.67 6.21 -10.39
N ARG A 123 -0.48 5.61 -10.25
CA ARG A 123 0.36 5.75 -9.04
C ARG A 123 0.83 7.18 -8.77
N LYS A 124 0.93 8.03 -9.80
CA LYS A 124 1.26 9.46 -9.66
C LYS A 124 0.05 10.30 -9.23
N GLY A 125 -1.13 9.71 -9.09
CA GLY A 125 -2.36 10.44 -8.79
C GLY A 125 -2.86 11.29 -9.96
N VAL A 126 -2.39 11.04 -11.18
CA VAL A 126 -2.90 11.70 -12.38
C VAL A 126 -4.25 11.04 -12.69
N GLN A 127 -5.34 11.69 -12.30
CA GLN A 127 -6.67 11.27 -12.72
C GLN A 127 -6.80 11.52 -14.24
N SER A 128 -7.33 10.52 -14.96
CA SER A 128 -7.81 10.70 -16.33
C SER A 128 -9.05 11.59 -16.37
#